data_AF-A0A1F2QI43-F1
#
_entry.id   AF-A0A1F2QI43-F1
#
_cell.length_a   1.000
_cell.length_b   1.000
_cell.length_c   1.000
_cell.angle_alpha   90.00
_cell.angle_beta   90.00
_cell.angle_gamma   90.00
#
_symmetry.space_group_name_H-M   'P 1'
#
loop_
_entity.id
_entity.type
_entity.pdbx_description
1 polymer ?
#
loop_
_entity_poly.entity_id
_entity_poly.type
_entity_poly.pdbx_seq_one_letter_code
_entity_poly.pdbx_strand_id
1 'polypeptide(L)' 'MSGPANPLKVVKTNWHVGDQREVSARALEALHGTDAYDSYEKLYRIDGLAWRLEGRISRADGTSVCFLRCVNE' A
#
# COMPACT_ATOMS: atom_id res chain seq x y z
N MET A 1 -5.26 -17.37 -16.36
CA MET A 1 -5.95 -16.58 -15.31
C MET A 1 -5.03 -15.44 -14.93
N SER A 2 -5.24 -14.25 -15.48
CA SER A 2 -4.50 -13.06 -15.05
C SER A 2 -5.14 -12.57 -13.76
N GLY A 3 -4.43 -12.70 -12.63
CA GLY A 3 -4.91 -12.22 -11.34
C GLY A 3 -5.21 -10.71 -11.38
N PRO A 4 -6.02 -10.18 -10.45
CA PRO A 4 -6.31 -8.75 -10.39
C PRO A 4 -4.99 -8.00 -10.38
N ALA A 5 -4.81 -7.12 -11.36
CA ALA A 5 -3.57 -6.38 -11.54
C ALA A 5 -3.35 -5.51 -10.29
N ASN A 6 -2.50 -5.96 -9.38
CA ASN A 6 -2.11 -5.18 -8.21
C ASN A 6 -1.35 -3.94 -8.74
N PRO A 7 -1.96 -2.73 -8.71
CA PRO A 7 -1.35 -1.53 -9.28
C PRO A 7 -0.13 -1.08 -8.46
N LEU A 8 0.08 -1.69 -7.30
CA LEU A 8 1.18 -1.44 -6.39
C LEU A 8 2.27 -2.51 -6.48
N LYS A 9 2.24 -3.44 -7.44
CA LYS A 9 3.30 -4.44 -7.55
C LYS A 9 4.64 -3.77 -7.90
N VAL A 10 5.58 -3.75 -6.95
CA VAL A 10 6.93 -3.17 -7.14
C VAL A 10 7.93 -4.29 -7.39
N VAL A 11 8.99 -4.00 -8.15
CA VAL A 11 10.07 -4.95 -8.47
C VAL A 11 10.90 -5.34 -7.24
N LYS A 12 10.82 -4.57 -6.14
CA LYS A 12 11.44 -4.95 -4.86
C LYS A 12 10.65 -6.13 -4.27
N THR A 13 11.23 -7.33 -4.36
CA THR A 13 10.58 -8.60 -3.98
C THR A 13 10.89 -9.05 -2.55
N ASN A 14 11.79 -8.37 -1.83
CA ASN A 14 12.20 -8.76 -0.49
C ASN A 14 11.95 -7.61 0.49
N TRP A 15 10.72 -7.57 1.02
CA TRP A 15 10.29 -6.62 2.04
C TRP A 15 10.38 -7.25 3.42
N HIS A 16 10.76 -6.45 4.42
CA HIS A 16 10.84 -6.86 5.81
C HIS A 16 9.98 -5.95 6.67
N VAL A 17 9.60 -6.45 7.84
CA VAL A 17 8.92 -5.64 8.87
C VAL A 17 9.76 -4.40 9.18
N GLY A 18 9.12 -3.23 9.20
CA GLY A 18 9.75 -1.93 9.37
C GLY A 18 10.13 -1.23 8.06
N ASP A 19 10.21 -1.95 6.93
CA ASP A 19 10.45 -1.33 5.63
C ASP A 19 9.31 -0.37 5.27
N GLN A 20 9.68 0.72 4.59
CA GLN A 20 8.73 1.70 4.07
C GLN A 20 8.64 1.62 2.55
N ARG A 21 7.43 1.82 2.03
CA ARG A 21 7.17 1.99 0.60
C ARG A 21 6.33 3.22 0.33
N GLU A 22 6.65 3.91 -0.76
CA GLU A 22 5.84 5.01 -1.27
C GLU A 22 4.87 4.46 -2.33
N VAL A 23 3.61 4.87 -2.24
CA VAL A 23 2.57 4.51 -3.20
C VAL A 23 1.73 5.74 -3.53
N SER A 24 1.22 5.85 -4.75
CA SER A 24 0.32 6.96 -5.06
C SER A 24 -0.96 6.86 -4.23
N ALA A 25 -1.46 8.01 -3.75
CA ALA A 25 -2.72 8.03 -3.00
C ALA A 25 -3.85 7.43 -3.84
N ARG A 26 -3.92 7.76 -5.13
CA ARG A 26 -4.93 7.20 -6.05
C ARG A 26 -4.89 5.67 -6.12
N ALA A 27 -3.71 5.06 -6.19
CA ALA A 27 -3.60 3.61 -6.24
C ALA A 27 -3.92 2.96 -4.88
N LEU A 28 -3.62 3.64 -3.78
CA LEU A 28 -4.01 3.20 -2.44
C LEU A 28 -5.53 3.24 -2.25
N GLU A 29 -6.18 4.34 -2.65
CA GLU A 29 -7.64 4.48 -2.61
C GLU A 29 -8.35 3.42 -3.48
N ALA A 30 -7.75 3.01 -4.60
CA ALA A 30 -8.30 1.93 -5.42
C ALA A 30 -8.32 0.55 -4.72
N LEU A 31 -7.55 0.38 -3.64
CA LEU A 31 -7.62 -0.81 -2.78
C LEU A 31 -8.72 -0.72 -1.72
N HIS A 32 -9.25 0.48 -1.44
CA HIS A 32 -10.35 0.64 -0.49
C HIS A 32 -11.59 -0.03 -1.05
N GLY A 33 -12.23 -0.87 -0.24
CA GLY A 33 -13.38 -1.69 -0.67
C GLY A 33 -13.01 -2.98 -1.40
N THR A 34 -11.72 -3.32 -1.47
CA THR A 34 -11.25 -4.64 -1.91
C THR A 34 -10.78 -5.46 -0.70
N ASP A 35 -10.65 -6.78 -0.85
CA ASP A 35 -10.05 -7.66 0.17
C ASP A 35 -8.59 -7.33 0.52
N ALA A 36 -7.94 -6.44 -0.25
CA ALA A 36 -6.59 -5.96 0.03
C ALA A 36 -6.55 -4.89 1.13
N TYR A 37 -7.69 -4.40 1.63
CA TYR A 37 -7.75 -3.45 2.74
C TYR A 37 -8.63 -3.99 3.87
N ASP A 38 -8.01 -4.26 5.02
CA ASP A 38 -8.73 -4.55 6.25
C ASP A 38 -9.10 -3.24 6.94
N SER A 39 -10.39 -2.90 6.93
CA SER A 39 -10.89 -1.67 7.55
C SER A 39 -10.90 -1.70 9.08
N TYR A 40 -10.94 -2.90 9.67
CA TYR A 40 -10.95 -3.08 11.12
C TYR A 40 -9.56 -2.82 11.70
N GLU A 41 -8.55 -3.44 11.09
CA GLU A 41 -7.14 -3.27 11.48
C GLU A 41 -6.51 -2.02 10.87
N LYS A 42 -7.15 -1.45 9.84
CA LYS A 42 -6.65 -0.33 9.01
C LYS A 42 -5.32 -0.67 8.34
N LEU A 43 -5.24 -1.88 7.79
CA LEU A 43 -4.05 -2.44 7.17
C LEU A 43 -4.31 -2.84 5.73
N TYR A 44 -3.28 -2.70 4.91
CA TYR A 44 -3.30 -3.10 3.52
C TYR A 44 -2.54 -4.42 3.37
N ARG A 45 -3.17 -5.43 2.77
CA ARG A 45 -2.55 -6.71 2.42
C ARG A 45 -2.02 -6.61 1.00
N ILE A 46 -0.72 -6.39 0.87
CA ILE A 46 -0.04 -6.18 -0.42
C ILE A 46 1.16 -7.11 -0.50
N ASP A 47 1.26 -7.89 -1.57
CA ASP A 47 2.34 -8.85 -1.80
C ASP A 47 2.48 -9.90 -0.66
N GLY A 48 1.36 -10.26 -0.01
CA GLY A 48 1.32 -11.22 1.09
C GLY A 48 1.76 -10.67 2.45
N LEU A 49 2.06 -9.36 2.53
CA LEU A 49 2.51 -8.69 3.73
C LEU A 49 1.47 -7.66 4.21
N ALA A 50 1.49 -7.37 5.51
CA ALA A 50 0.68 -6.35 6.13
C ALA A 50 1.37 -4.98 6.07
N TRP A 51 0.62 -3.97 5.67
CA TRP A 51 1.12 -2.61 5.49
C TRP A 51 0.24 -1.60 6.20
N ARG A 52 0.84 -0.74 7.02
CA ARG A 52 0.14 0.33 7.72
C ARG A 52 0.42 1.67 7.07
N LEU A 53 -0.61 2.49 6.89
CA LEU A 53 -0.44 3.88 6.45
C LEU A 53 0.21 4.71 7.57
N GLU A 54 1.41 5.23 7.31
CA GLU A 54 2.11 6.13 8.24
C GLU A 54 1.87 7.60 7.92
N GLY A 55 1.62 7.93 6.66
CA GLY A 55 1.38 9.32 6.28
C GLY A 55 1.04 9.52 4.81
N ARG A 56 0.65 10.75 4.49
CA ARG A 56 0.38 11.21 3.12
C ARG A 56 1.06 12.57 2.94
N ILE A 57 1.76 12.74 1.82
CA ILE A 57 2.32 14.01 1.39
C ILE A 57 1.63 14.43 0.11
N SER A 58 1.13 15.67 0.09
CA SER A 58 0.68 16.32 -1.14
C SER A 58 1.87 17.01 -1.80
N ARG A 59 2.07 16.75 -3.08
CA ARG A 59 3.10 17.36 -3.92
C ARG A 59 2.55 18.62 -4.59
N ALA A 60 3.46 19.52 -4.96
CA ALA A 60 3.11 20.79 -5.59
C ALA A 60 2.47 20.64 -6.98
N ASP A 61 2.64 19.48 -7.62
CA ASP A 61 2.00 19.10 -8.89
C ASP A 61 0.52 18.67 -8.74
N GLY A 62 -0.02 18.73 -7.52
CA GLY A 62 -1.39 18.31 -7.21
C GLY A 62 -1.55 16.81 -7.01
N THR A 63 -0.47 16.03 -7.11
CA THR A 63 -0.49 14.60 -6.77
C THR A 63 -0.28 14.40 -5.27
N SER A 64 -0.68 13.24 -4.76
CA SER A 64 -0.40 12.84 -3.38
C SER A 64 0.22 11.46 -3.36
N VAL A 65 1.19 11.29 -2.47
CA VAL A 65 1.87 10.02 -2.19
C VAL A 65 1.64 9.63 -0.74
N CYS A 66 1.36 8.36 -0.54
CA CYS A 66 1.17 7.74 0.76
C CYS A 66 2.40 6.90 1.10
N PHE A 67 2.77 6.91 2.37
CA PHE A 67 3.84 6.10 2.92
C PHE A 67 3.24 4.96 3.72
N LEU A 68 3.58 3.74 3.30
CA LEU A 68 3.20 2.54 4.02
C LEU A 68 4.42 1.95 4.70
N ARG A 69 4.26 1.48 5.94
CA ARG A 69 5.26 0.69 6.65
C ARG A 69 4.81 -0.74 6.75
N CYS A 70 5.70 -1.68 6.45
CA CYS A 70 5.47 -3.10 6.64
C CYS A 70 5.41 -3.39 8.15
N VAL A 71 4.36 -4.08 8.58
CA VAL A 71 4.17 -4.46 9.98
C VAL A 71 4.13 -5.98 10.11
N ASN A 72 4.44 -6.48 11.31
CA ASN A 72 4.29 -7.89 11.65
C ASN A 72 2.92 -8.09 12.28
N GLU A 73 2.14 -9.03 11.78
CA GLU A 73 0.87 -9.48 12.36
C GLU A 73 0.87 -10.99 12.54
#